data_AF-G0M0B0-F1
#
_entry.id   AF-G0M0B0-F1
#
_cell.length_a   1.000
_cell.length_b   1.000
_cell.length_c   1.000
_cell.angle_alpha   90.00
_cell.angle_beta   90.00
_cell.angle_gamma   90.00
#
_symmetry.space_group_name_H-M   'P 1'
#
loop_
_entity.id
_entity.type
_entity.pdbx_description
1 polymer ?
#
loop_
_entity_poly.entity_id
_entity_poly.type
_entity_poly.pdbx_seq_one_letter_code
_entity_poly.pdbx_strand_id
1 'polypeptide(L)'
;MEIHTLGPTATDSYAAARTYNQRVWQGQATIVGHPSFESILTNLNAYQGAQLVIPAAFKSPTLHASWGDVHYALLNQLTLCDCFMTKLDPLVVVQRLDADNQIGYTHAATAQLLKRLVQRVTVQTAASKYLAYQAYQENQAAYVLTNEKNVTLTRNERQLARLTPSMVWCVYQIN
;
A
#
# COMPACT_ATOMS: atom_id res chain seq x y z
N MET A 1 18.62 -16.50 -7.46
CA MET A 1 17.27 -16.39 -6.88
C MET A 1 16.73 -15.00 -7.20
N GLU A 2 15.50 -14.91 -7.69
CA GLU A 2 14.81 -13.65 -7.99
C GLU A 2 13.60 -13.46 -7.08
N ILE A 3 13.35 -12.21 -6.67
CA ILE A 3 12.20 -11.82 -5.85
C ILE A 3 11.42 -10.74 -6.59
N HIS A 4 10.26 -11.13 -7.11
CA HIS A 4 9.34 -10.27 -7.83
C HIS A 4 8.45 -9.53 -6.84
N THR A 5 8.29 -8.22 -7.04
CA THR A 5 7.39 -7.40 -6.23
C THR A 5 7.00 -6.13 -6.98
N LEU A 6 6.14 -5.31 -6.38
CA LEU A 6 5.75 -4.01 -6.91
C LEU A 6 6.90 -3.01 -6.79
N GLY A 7 7.34 -2.46 -7.92
CA GLY A 7 8.20 -1.28 -7.99
C GLY A 7 7.40 0.03 -8.05
N PRO A 8 8.07 1.20 -8.13
CA PRO A 8 9.52 1.40 -8.10
C PRO A 8 10.13 1.16 -6.71
N THR A 9 11.45 1.37 -6.55
CA THR A 9 12.20 1.13 -5.29
C THR A 9 11.69 1.90 -4.07
N ALA A 10 10.89 2.95 -4.30
CA ALA A 10 10.27 3.77 -3.28
C ALA A 10 8.99 3.17 -2.66
N THR A 11 8.46 2.06 -3.19
CA THR A 11 7.25 1.43 -2.64
C THR A 11 7.53 0.66 -1.36
N ASP A 12 6.48 0.53 -0.53
CA ASP A 12 6.51 -0.30 0.67
C ASP A 12 6.80 -1.78 0.31
N SER A 13 6.29 -2.26 -0.84
CA SER A 13 6.52 -3.61 -1.34
C SER A 13 7.99 -3.88 -1.67
N TYR A 14 8.66 -2.94 -2.33
CA TYR A 14 10.09 -3.06 -2.61
C TYR A 14 10.93 -3.02 -1.33
N ALA A 15 10.55 -2.19 -0.36
CA ALA A 15 11.17 -2.20 0.96
C ALA A 15 11.00 -3.55 1.68
N ALA A 16 9.79 -4.14 1.64
CA ALA A 16 9.52 -5.45 2.21
C ALA A 16 10.32 -6.56 1.53
N ALA A 17 10.43 -6.56 0.21
CA ALA A 17 11.27 -7.50 -0.53
C ALA A 17 12.75 -7.37 -0.15
N ARG A 18 13.26 -6.15 0.08
CA ARG A 18 14.62 -5.93 0.61
C ARG A 18 14.79 -6.52 2.01
N THR A 19 13.85 -6.28 2.91
CA THR A 19 13.86 -6.86 4.25
C THR A 19 13.91 -8.39 4.20
N TYR A 20 13.08 -9.00 3.36
CA TYR A 20 13.05 -10.45 3.19
C TYR A 20 14.34 -10.99 2.56
N ASN A 21 14.86 -10.35 1.51
CA ASN A 21 16.13 -10.69 0.88
C ASN A 21 17.30 -10.68 1.88
N GLN A 22 17.39 -9.62 2.69
CA GLN A 22 18.43 -9.53 3.73
C GLN A 22 18.31 -10.64 4.77
N ARG A 23 17.08 -10.96 5.20
CA ARG A 23 16.84 -11.98 6.23
C ARG A 23 17.08 -13.41 5.75
N VAL A 24 16.61 -13.75 4.55
CA VAL A 24 16.55 -15.15 4.06
C VAL A 24 17.68 -15.47 3.10
N TRP A 25 18.01 -14.54 2.21
CA TRP A 25 19.00 -14.72 1.15
C TRP A 25 20.31 -13.96 1.41
N GLN A 26 20.48 -13.39 2.61
CA GLN A 26 21.68 -12.62 3.00
C GLN A 26 22.00 -11.49 2.00
N GLY A 27 20.96 -10.92 1.38
CA GLY A 27 21.08 -9.86 0.38
C GLY A 27 21.53 -10.32 -1.02
N GLN A 28 21.67 -11.63 -1.25
CA GLN A 28 22.19 -12.18 -2.52
C GLN A 28 21.12 -12.37 -3.60
N ALA A 29 19.83 -12.30 -3.25
CA ALA A 29 18.77 -12.41 -4.27
C ALA A 29 18.61 -11.10 -5.06
N THR A 30 18.25 -11.21 -6.34
CA THR A 30 17.92 -10.07 -7.19
C THR A 30 16.47 -9.68 -6.96
N ILE A 31 16.19 -8.41 -6.62
CA ILE A 31 14.82 -7.92 -6.46
C ILE A 31 14.36 -7.26 -7.75
N VAL A 32 13.33 -7.84 -8.37
CA VAL A 32 12.74 -7.38 -9.63
C VAL A 32 11.46 -6.59 -9.30
N GLY A 33 11.51 -5.28 -9.51
CA GLY A 33 10.36 -4.38 -9.32
C GLY A 33 9.52 -4.26 -10.59
N HIS A 34 8.22 -4.55 -10.49
CA HIS A 34 7.26 -4.50 -11.60
C HIS A 34 6.36 -3.26 -11.53
N PRO A 35 5.77 -2.82 -12.64
CA PRO A 35 4.86 -1.67 -12.65
C PRO A 35 3.56 -1.92 -11.87
N SER A 36 3.14 -3.19 -11.74
CA SER A 36 1.95 -3.56 -10.98
C SER A 36 2.07 -5.00 -10.46
N PHE A 37 1.24 -5.40 -9.49
CA PHE A 37 1.17 -6.82 -9.11
C PHE A 37 0.44 -7.62 -10.17
N GLU A 38 -0.51 -7.00 -10.86
CA GLU A 38 -1.26 -7.56 -11.98
C GLU A 38 -0.31 -8.05 -13.06
N SER A 39 0.71 -7.27 -13.43
CA SER A 39 1.68 -7.69 -14.46
C SER A 39 2.46 -8.94 -14.04
N ILE A 40 2.70 -9.16 -12.75
CA ILE A 40 3.33 -10.38 -12.24
C ILE A 40 2.34 -11.54 -12.30
N LEU A 41 1.15 -11.33 -11.73
CA LEU A 41 0.13 -12.36 -11.57
C LEU A 41 -0.41 -12.89 -12.91
N THR A 42 -0.44 -12.07 -13.96
CA THR A 42 -0.85 -12.51 -15.31
C THR A 42 0.27 -13.16 -16.11
N ASN A 43 1.50 -13.16 -15.62
CA ASN A 43 2.69 -13.68 -16.33
C ASN A 43 3.54 -14.63 -15.48
N LEU A 44 2.93 -15.35 -14.52
CA LEU A 44 3.67 -16.23 -13.58
C LEU A 44 4.57 -17.26 -14.27
N ASN A 45 4.14 -17.81 -15.41
CA ASN A 45 4.94 -18.75 -16.19
C ASN A 45 6.30 -18.19 -16.65
N ALA A 46 6.44 -16.87 -16.78
CA ALA A 46 7.72 -16.26 -17.13
C ALA A 46 8.71 -16.21 -15.94
N TYR A 47 8.23 -16.50 -14.72
CA TYR A 47 8.94 -16.31 -13.47
C TYR A 47 9.01 -17.60 -12.63
N GLN A 48 8.87 -18.77 -13.26
CA GLN A 48 8.93 -20.06 -12.57
C GLN A 48 10.25 -20.21 -11.80
N GLY A 49 10.18 -20.76 -10.59
CA GLY A 49 11.33 -20.89 -9.71
C GLY A 49 11.70 -19.61 -8.94
N ALA A 50 11.13 -18.45 -9.28
CA ALA A 50 11.33 -17.22 -8.53
C ALA A 50 10.34 -17.09 -7.34
N GLN A 51 10.57 -16.10 -6.49
CA GLN A 51 9.68 -15.77 -5.38
C GLN A 51 8.87 -14.49 -5.65
N LEU A 52 7.67 -14.40 -5.09
CA LEU A 52 6.82 -13.22 -5.11
C LEU A 52 6.57 -12.72 -3.69
N VAL A 53 6.87 -11.44 -3.44
CA VAL A 53 6.49 -10.74 -2.20
C VAL A 53 5.32 -9.81 -2.50
N ILE A 54 4.17 -10.09 -1.89
CA ILE A 54 2.89 -9.37 -2.09
C ILE A 54 2.23 -9.10 -0.73
N PRO A 55 1.59 -7.92 -0.52
CA PRO A 55 0.92 -7.65 0.74
C PRO A 55 -0.39 -8.42 0.84
N ALA A 56 -0.74 -8.89 2.04
CA ALA A 56 -2.04 -9.51 2.31
C ALA A 56 -3.22 -8.52 2.14
N ALA A 57 -2.93 -7.21 2.11
CA ALA A 57 -3.90 -6.16 1.82
C ALA A 57 -4.07 -5.88 0.31
N PHE A 58 -3.44 -6.66 -0.57
CA PHE A 58 -3.55 -6.47 -2.02
C PHE A 58 -5.01 -6.50 -2.47
N LYS A 59 -5.35 -5.55 -3.33
CA LYS A 59 -6.64 -5.46 -4.02
C LYS A 59 -6.41 -4.84 -5.39
N SER A 60 -6.90 -5.52 -6.42
CA SER A 60 -6.83 -5.07 -7.80
C SER A 60 -8.23 -4.73 -8.32
N PRO A 61 -8.47 -3.46 -8.71
CA PRO A 61 -9.65 -3.12 -9.49
C PRO A 61 -9.64 -3.77 -10.87
N THR A 62 -8.46 -3.91 -11.49
CA THR A 62 -8.29 -4.46 -12.84
C THR A 62 -8.60 -5.95 -12.91
N LEU A 63 -8.10 -6.73 -11.94
CA LEU A 63 -8.39 -8.16 -11.84
C LEU A 63 -9.71 -8.46 -11.12
N HIS A 64 -10.37 -7.43 -10.56
CA HIS A 64 -11.52 -7.58 -9.66
C HIS A 64 -11.27 -8.58 -8.52
N ALA A 65 -10.04 -8.61 -7.99
CA ALA A 65 -9.57 -9.61 -7.04
C ALA A 65 -8.89 -8.98 -5.81
N SER A 66 -9.06 -9.62 -4.66
CA SER A 66 -8.27 -9.40 -3.46
C SER A 66 -7.11 -10.39 -3.37
N TRP A 67 -6.21 -10.17 -2.42
CA TRP A 67 -5.17 -11.15 -2.07
C TRP A 67 -5.75 -12.55 -1.81
N GLY A 68 -6.87 -12.63 -1.06
CA GLY A 68 -7.51 -13.90 -0.73
C GLY A 68 -8.00 -14.63 -1.99
N ASP A 69 -8.59 -13.90 -2.94
CA ASP A 69 -9.04 -14.47 -4.21
C ASP A 69 -7.86 -15.02 -5.02
N VAL A 70 -6.77 -14.26 -5.11
CA VAL A 70 -5.52 -14.69 -5.77
C VAL A 70 -4.93 -15.94 -5.10
N HIS A 71 -4.89 -15.96 -3.77
CA HIS A 71 -4.32 -17.07 -3.01
C HIS A 71 -5.00 -18.41 -3.33
N TYR A 72 -6.34 -18.44 -3.36
CA TYR A 72 -7.09 -19.66 -3.66
C TYR A 72 -7.13 -19.98 -5.16
N ALA A 73 -7.23 -18.97 -6.03
CA ALA A 73 -7.34 -19.19 -7.47
C ALA A 73 -6.04 -19.75 -8.09
N LEU A 74 -4.88 -19.44 -7.49
CA LEU A 74 -3.57 -19.75 -8.05
C LEU A 74 -2.80 -20.86 -7.29
N LEU A 75 -3.49 -21.71 -6.52
CA LEU A 75 -2.83 -22.78 -5.73
C LEU A 75 -1.95 -23.72 -6.55
N ASN A 76 -2.23 -23.91 -7.85
CA ASN A 76 -1.40 -24.73 -8.74
C ASN A 76 -0.15 -24.00 -9.25
N GLN A 77 -0.14 -22.66 -9.23
CA GLN A 77 0.94 -21.81 -9.77
C GLN A 77 1.76 -21.13 -8.68
N LEU A 78 1.22 -21.00 -7.47
CA LEU A 78 1.85 -20.31 -6.34
C LEU A 78 1.77 -21.17 -5.08
N THR A 79 2.92 -21.39 -4.46
CA THR A 79 3.02 -22.06 -3.16
C THR A 79 3.37 -21.02 -2.10
N LEU A 80 2.49 -20.76 -1.12
CA LEU A 80 2.79 -19.88 0.00
C LEU A 80 3.86 -20.53 0.89
N CYS A 81 5.03 -19.91 1.01
CA CYS A 81 6.17 -20.50 1.71
C CYS A 81 6.60 -19.74 2.97
N ASP A 82 6.31 -18.44 3.08
CA ASP A 82 6.57 -17.66 4.29
C ASP A 82 5.62 -16.47 4.41
N CYS A 83 5.54 -15.89 5.61
CA CYS A 83 4.90 -14.60 5.86
C CYS A 83 5.67 -13.80 6.91
N PHE A 84 5.71 -12.49 6.75
CA PHE A 84 6.36 -11.60 7.71
C PHE A 84 5.63 -10.27 7.83
N MET A 85 5.94 -9.53 8.88
CA MET A 85 5.34 -8.22 9.14
C MET A 85 6.39 -7.12 9.07
N THR A 86 6.01 -5.98 8.48
CA THR A 86 6.78 -4.74 8.62
C THR A 86 5.88 -3.62 9.11
N LYS A 87 6.49 -2.63 9.76
CA LYS A 87 5.81 -1.37 10.06
C LYS A 87 5.78 -0.54 8.78
N LEU A 88 4.61 0.00 8.45
CA LEU A 88 4.49 1.01 7.41
C LEU A 88 4.79 2.39 7.97
N ASP A 89 5.01 3.34 7.06
CA ASP A 89 5.03 4.76 7.41
C ASP A 89 3.77 5.13 8.21
N PRO A 90 3.92 5.90 9.31
CA PRO A 90 2.79 6.39 10.07
C PRO A 90 1.79 7.14 9.17
N LEU A 91 0.51 6.87 9.38
CA LEU A 91 -0.59 7.61 8.76
C LEU A 91 -1.11 8.65 9.73
N VAL A 92 -1.48 9.81 9.20
CA VAL A 92 -2.09 10.89 9.97
C VAL A 92 -3.40 11.32 9.33
N VAL A 93 -4.40 11.58 10.16
CA VAL A 93 -5.61 12.30 9.75
C VAL A 93 -5.41 13.75 10.14
N VAL A 94 -5.43 14.64 9.15
CA VAL A 94 -5.37 16.09 9.37
C VAL A 94 -6.75 16.67 9.11
N GLN A 95 -7.15 17.61 9.96
CA GLN A 95 -8.32 18.44 9.77
C GLN A 95 -7.88 19.89 9.57
N ARG A 96 -8.47 20.52 8.55
CA ARG A 96 -8.48 21.97 8.35
C ARG A 96 -9.57 22.60 9.22
N LEU A 97 -9.20 23.59 10.03
CA LEU A 97 -10.10 24.22 11.02
C LEU A 97 -11.01 25.28 10.40
N ASP A 98 -10.62 25.84 9.26
CA ASP A 98 -11.32 26.90 8.52
C ASP A 98 -12.14 26.38 7.32
N ALA A 99 -12.29 25.04 7.19
CA ALA A 99 -13.09 24.42 6.12
C ALA A 99 -14.33 23.70 6.66
N ASP A 100 -15.47 23.89 6.00
CA ASP A 100 -16.77 23.30 6.34
C ASP A 100 -17.31 22.32 5.29
N ASN A 101 -16.57 22.11 4.19
CA ASN A 101 -17.00 21.33 3.03
C ASN A 101 -17.11 19.81 3.25
N GLN A 102 -16.69 19.29 4.41
CA GLN A 102 -16.70 17.86 4.75
C GLN A 102 -15.96 16.94 3.75
N ILE A 103 -15.17 17.51 2.83
CA ILE A 103 -14.42 16.75 1.83
C ILE A 103 -13.17 16.16 2.48
N GLY A 104 -12.93 14.87 2.22
CA GLY A 104 -11.76 14.16 2.68
C GLY A 104 -10.97 13.53 1.54
N TYR A 105 -9.67 13.80 1.43
CA TYR A 105 -8.81 13.16 0.44
C TYR A 105 -7.98 12.01 1.03
N THR A 106 -7.85 10.91 0.31
CA THR A 106 -6.92 9.82 0.66
C THR A 106 -6.65 8.89 -0.53
N HIS A 107 -5.82 7.86 -0.36
CA HIS A 107 -5.67 6.78 -1.34
C HIS A 107 -6.84 5.78 -1.25
N ALA A 108 -7.19 5.11 -2.35
CA ALA A 108 -8.30 4.16 -2.39
C ALA A 108 -8.20 3.06 -1.31
N ALA A 109 -6.99 2.54 -1.04
CA ALA A 109 -6.76 1.52 -0.01
C ALA A 109 -7.07 2.00 1.42
N THR A 110 -7.04 3.31 1.67
CA THR A 110 -7.25 3.91 3.00
C THR A 110 -8.58 4.68 3.10
N ALA A 111 -9.43 4.64 2.07
CA ALA A 111 -10.71 5.33 2.03
C ALA A 111 -11.66 4.91 3.16
N GLN A 112 -11.76 3.59 3.42
CA GLN A 112 -12.59 3.06 4.51
C GLN A 112 -12.05 3.48 5.88
N LEU A 113 -10.72 3.59 6.03
CA LEU A 113 -10.12 4.04 7.28
C LEU A 113 -10.49 5.50 7.58
N LEU A 114 -10.43 6.38 6.58
CA LEU A 114 -10.86 7.77 6.73
C LEU A 114 -12.34 7.87 7.14
N LYS A 115 -13.23 7.12 6.47
CA LYS A 115 -14.67 7.10 6.81
C LYS A 115 -14.97 6.64 8.24
N ARG A 116 -14.14 5.77 8.80
CA ARG A 116 -14.29 5.30 10.18
C ARG A 116 -13.81 6.32 11.21
N LEU A 117 -12.80 7.10 10.86
CA LEU A 117 -12.16 8.06 11.78
C LEU A 117 -12.87 9.42 11.78
N VAL A 118 -13.50 9.80 10.67
CA VAL A 118 -14.16 11.09 10.51
C VAL A 118 -15.63 10.86 10.16
N GLN A 119 -16.53 11.34 11.00
CA GLN A 119 -17.97 11.26 10.73
C GLN A 119 -18.37 12.22 9.60
N ARG A 120 -19.32 11.80 8.76
CA ARG A 120 -19.91 12.60 7.67
C ARG A 120 -18.89 13.11 6.62
N VAL A 121 -17.77 12.44 6.44
CA VAL A 121 -16.79 12.80 5.41
C VAL A 121 -17.21 12.30 4.02
N THR A 122 -17.16 13.18 3.02
CA THR A 122 -17.27 12.81 1.60
C THR A 122 -15.87 12.51 1.07
N VAL A 123 -15.54 11.21 0.96
CA VAL A 123 -14.19 10.77 0.58
C VAL A 123 -13.98 10.83 -0.92
N GLN A 124 -12.92 11.53 -1.32
CA GLN A 124 -12.36 11.53 -2.66
C GLN A 124 -11.02 10.77 -2.65
N THR A 125 -10.80 9.95 -3.68
CA THR A 125 -9.59 9.12 -3.77
C THR A 125 -8.62 9.67 -4.80
N ALA A 126 -7.34 9.73 -4.45
CA ALA A 126 -6.24 10.03 -5.37
C ALA A 126 -5.38 8.78 -5.63
N ALA A 127 -4.58 8.81 -6.70
CA ALA A 127 -3.70 7.73 -7.08
C ALA A 127 -2.57 7.46 -6.07
N SER A 128 -2.26 8.41 -5.18
CA SER A 128 -1.32 8.21 -4.08
C SER A 128 -1.69 9.06 -2.87
N LYS A 129 -1.13 8.72 -1.70
CA LYS A 129 -1.30 9.52 -0.48
C LYS A 129 -0.64 10.90 -0.59
N TYR A 130 0.42 11.02 -1.39
CA TYR A 130 1.06 12.30 -1.68
C TYR A 130 0.12 13.20 -2.51
N LEU A 131 -0.43 12.67 -3.61
CA LEU A 131 -1.40 13.39 -4.44
C LEU A 131 -2.68 13.74 -3.67
N ALA A 132 -3.11 12.87 -2.74
CA ALA A 132 -4.22 13.17 -1.85
C ALA A 132 -3.93 14.38 -0.93
N TYR A 133 -2.70 14.53 -0.46
CA TYR A 133 -2.30 15.69 0.34
C TYR A 133 -2.26 16.97 -0.49
N GLN A 134 -1.73 16.91 -1.72
CA GLN A 134 -1.76 18.05 -2.65
C GLN A 134 -3.21 18.48 -2.95
N ALA A 135 -4.09 17.53 -3.29
CA ALA A 135 -5.50 17.83 -3.55
C ALA A 135 -6.22 18.41 -2.32
N TYR A 136 -5.87 17.96 -1.11
CA TYR A 136 -6.36 18.56 0.14
C TYR A 136 -5.94 20.02 0.29
N GLN A 137 -4.70 20.37 -0.05
CA GLN A 137 -4.19 21.74 0.01
C GLN A 137 -4.82 22.61 -1.09
N GLU A 138 -4.82 22.14 -2.34
CA GLU A 138 -5.32 22.88 -3.50
C GLU A 138 -6.82 23.18 -3.38
N ASN A 139 -7.61 22.19 -2.95
CA ASN A 139 -9.06 22.32 -2.87
C ASN A 139 -9.56 22.82 -1.50
N GLN A 140 -8.65 23.21 -0.60
CA GLN A 140 -8.97 23.65 0.75
C GLN A 140 -9.94 22.69 1.47
N ALA A 141 -9.65 21.39 1.37
CA ALA A 141 -10.55 20.36 1.87
C ALA A 141 -10.53 20.29 3.40
N ALA A 142 -11.62 19.81 3.99
CA ALA A 142 -11.73 19.69 5.44
C ALA A 142 -10.80 18.61 6.04
N TYR A 143 -10.56 17.51 5.32
CA TYR A 143 -9.81 16.38 5.84
C TYR A 143 -8.82 15.77 4.85
N VAL A 144 -7.76 15.17 5.36
CA VAL A 144 -6.88 14.29 4.60
C VAL A 144 -6.37 13.15 5.48
N LEU A 145 -6.30 11.94 4.92
CA LEU A 145 -5.58 10.81 5.49
C LEU A 145 -4.39 10.48 4.58
N THR A 146 -3.18 10.78 5.06
CA THR A 146 -1.92 10.62 4.30
C THR A 146 -0.79 10.09 5.20
N ASN A 147 0.40 9.86 4.65
CA ASN A 147 1.59 9.54 5.45
C ASN A 147 2.07 10.78 6.21
N GLU A 148 2.52 10.60 7.45
CA GLU A 148 3.05 11.66 8.32
C GLU A 148 4.14 12.49 7.62
N LYS A 149 5.03 11.83 6.87
CA LYS A 149 6.11 12.49 6.12
C LYS A 149 5.65 13.47 5.03
N ASN A 150 4.40 13.37 4.58
CA ASN A 150 3.85 14.27 3.57
C ASN A 150 3.30 15.57 4.19
N VAL A 151 3.13 15.63 5.52
CA VAL A 151 2.40 16.71 6.19
C VAL A 151 3.36 17.69 6.84
N THR A 152 3.08 18.97 6.62
CA THR A 152 3.62 20.08 7.42
C THR A 152 2.44 20.86 7.96
N LEU A 153 2.12 20.66 9.25
CA LEU A 153 0.96 21.31 9.87
C LEU A 153 1.12 22.82 9.90
N THR A 154 0.07 23.52 9.47
CA THR A 154 -0.06 24.97 9.61
C THR A 154 -0.90 25.33 10.85
N ARG A 155 -1.01 26.63 11.16
CA ARG A 155 -1.79 27.12 12.32
C ARG A 155 -3.30 26.83 12.21
N ASN A 156 -3.80 26.63 10.99
CA ASN A 156 -5.22 26.35 10.73
C ASN A 156 -5.49 24.85 10.61
N GLU A 157 -4.56 24.00 11.03
CA GLU A 157 -4.66 22.56 10.88
C GLU A 157 -4.39 21.86 12.20
N ARG A 158 -5.09 20.74 12.40
CA ARG A 158 -4.84 19.85 13.54
C ARG A 158 -4.77 18.39 13.11
N GLN A 159 -3.92 17.63 13.76
CA GLN A 159 -3.92 16.18 13.62
C GLN A 159 -5.01 15.58 14.51
N LEU A 160 -5.95 14.86 13.90
CA LEU A 160 -7.03 14.14 14.60
C LEU A 160 -6.61 12.76 15.07
N ALA A 161 -5.77 12.08 14.29
CA ALA A 161 -5.31 10.74 14.59
C ALA A 161 -3.93 10.50 13.99
N ARG A 162 -3.15 9.64 14.66
CA ARG A 162 -1.90 9.07 14.15
C ARG A 162 -1.96 7.56 14.30
N LEU A 163 -1.68 6.84 13.22
CA LEU A 163 -1.82 5.40 13.12
C LEU A 163 -0.51 4.82 12.60
N THR A 164 -0.06 3.72 13.19
CA THR A 164 1.16 3.03 12.76
C THR A 164 0.80 1.60 12.34
N PRO A 165 0.17 1.43 11.16
CA PRO A 165 -0.26 0.11 10.73
C PRO A 165 0.95 -0.77 10.46
N SER A 166 0.81 -2.05 10.82
CA SER A 166 1.71 -3.09 10.32
C SER A 166 1.09 -3.70 9.06
N MET A 167 1.94 -4.07 8.11
CA MET A 167 1.54 -4.80 6.92
C MET A 167 2.02 -6.24 7.03
N VAL A 168 1.14 -7.18 6.74
CA VAL A 168 1.49 -8.60 6.54
C VAL A 168 1.89 -8.78 5.08
N TRP A 169 3.06 -9.36 4.87
CA TRP A 169 3.60 -9.71 3.56
C TRP A 169 3.60 -11.22 3.42
N CYS A 170 3.08 -11.68 2.28
CA CYS A 170 3.06 -13.08 1.90
C CYS A 170 4.17 -13.32 0.88
N VAL A 171 4.93 -14.39 1.10
CA VAL A 171 5.98 -14.84 0.19
C VAL A 171 5.52 -16.12 -0.48
N TYR A 172 5.41 -16.07 -1.80
CA TYR A 172 5.10 -17.24 -2.61
C TYR A 172 6.33 -17.69 -3.36
N GLN A 173 6.49 -19.01 -3.48
CA GLN A 173 7.25 -19.63 -4.54
C GLN A 173 6.37 -19.70 -5.80
N ILE A 174 6.90 -19.29 -6.94
CA ILE A 174 6.25 -19.44 -8.24
C ILE A 174 6.65 -20.82 -8.79
N ASN A 175 5.64 -21.66 -9.07
CA ASN A 175 5.80 -23.06 -9.47
C ASN A 175 6.21 -23.22 -10.93
#